data_AF-A0A929WVK7-F1
#
_entry.id   AF-A0A929WVK7-F1
#
_cell.length_a   1.000
_cell.length_b   1.000
_cell.length_c   1.000
_cell.angle_alpha   90.00
_cell.angle_beta   90.00
_cell.angle_gamma   90.00
#
_symmetry.space_group_name_H-M   'P 1'
#
loop_
_entity.id
_entity.type
_entity.pdbx_description
1 polymer ?
#
loop_
_entity_poly.entity_id
_entity_poly.type
_entity_poly.pdbx_seq_one_letter_code
_entity_poly.pdbx_strand_id
1 'polypeptide(L)'
;MSIAAIVFVVFLALTLIAGGLYLFASGLAARADACRPPLGLRLRGVESGSREWRRAHRAAWPILFCGGVLGTAHGIALAAMPFMDAPASIPFVFVLSGVIVEVGMWLVARGAGKAALR
;
A
#
# COMPACT_ATOMS: atom_id res chain seq x y z
N MET A 1 -16.87 8.38 -20.67
CA MET A 1 -17.07 7.17 -19.82
C MET A 1 -18.51 7.12 -19.34
N SER A 2 -19.11 5.94 -19.16
CA SER A 2 -20.45 5.86 -18.53
C SER A 2 -20.37 6.25 -17.05
N ILE A 3 -21.48 6.70 -16.46
CA ILE A 3 -21.56 7.02 -15.02
C ILE A 3 -21.13 5.80 -14.18
N ALA A 4 -21.57 4.60 -14.56
CA ALA A 4 -21.16 3.36 -13.90
C ALA A 4 -19.64 3.15 -13.93
N ALA A 5 -18.98 3.43 -15.06
CA ALA A 5 -17.53 3.32 -15.17
C ALA A 5 -16.80 4.37 -14.33
N ILE A 6 -17.32 5.60 -14.25
CA ILE A 6 -16.76 6.65 -13.39
C ILE A 6 -16.84 6.23 -11.93
N VAL A 7 -18.02 5.79 -11.47
CA VAL A 7 -18.23 5.32 -10.10
C VAL A 7 -17.26 4.17 -9.78
N PHE A 8 -17.13 3.19 -10.67
CA PHE A 8 -16.22 2.07 -10.50
C PHE A 8 -14.75 2.51 -10.38
N VAL A 9 -14.29 3.41 -11.25
CA VAL A 9 -12.93 3.97 -11.21
C VAL A 9 -12.68 4.73 -9.91
N VAL A 10 -13.65 5.53 -9.44
CA VAL A 10 -13.55 6.25 -8.17
C VAL A 10 -13.45 5.28 -6.99
N PHE A 11 -14.25 4.21 -6.96
CA PHE A 11 -14.13 3.18 -5.91
C PHE A 11 -12.76 2.50 -5.91
N LEU A 12 -12.22 2.16 -7.08
CA LEU A 12 -10.88 1.60 -7.20
C LEU A 12 -9.80 2.58 -6.72
N ALA A 13 -9.92 3.85 -7.09
CA ALA A 13 -9.02 4.91 -6.64
C ALA A 13 -9.04 5.04 -5.12
N LEU A 14 -10.22 5.08 -4.50
CA LEU A 14 -10.37 5.12 -3.04
C LEU A 14 -9.77 3.89 -2.37
N THR A 15 -9.89 2.71 -3.00
CA THR A 15 -9.28 1.47 -2.48
C THR A 15 -7.75 1.54 -2.49
N LEU A 16 -7.15 2.00 -3.59
CA LEU A 16 -5.69 2.20 -3.70
C LEU A 16 -5.19 3.28 -2.73
N ILE A 17 -5.95 4.37 -2.55
CA ILE A 17 -5.64 5.41 -1.56
C ILE A 17 -5.66 4.82 -0.15
N ALA A 18 -6.70 4.07 0.21
CA ALA A 18 -6.82 3.47 1.54
C ALA A 18 -5.69 2.47 1.82
N GLY A 19 -5.37 1.61 0.85
CA GLY A 19 -4.25 0.67 0.97
C GLY A 19 -2.89 1.36 1.04
N GLY A 20 -2.67 2.37 0.19
CA GLY A 20 -1.47 3.22 0.22
C GLY A 20 -1.30 3.95 1.56
N LEU A 21 -2.35 4.57 2.08
CA LEU A 21 -2.32 5.23 3.39
C LEU A 21 -2.05 4.24 4.52
N TYR A 22 -2.62 3.03 4.45
CA TYR A 22 -2.35 1.97 5.41
C TYR A 22 -0.87 1.54 5.41
N LEU A 23 -0.29 1.33 4.22
CA LEU A 23 1.13 1.03 4.04
C LEU A 23 2.01 2.17 4.57
N PHE A 24 1.66 3.40 4.24
CA PHE A 24 2.39 4.60 4.65
C PHE A 24 2.41 4.75 6.18
N ALA A 25 1.23 4.69 6.81
CA ALA A 25 1.09 4.75 8.26
C ALA A 25 1.84 3.60 8.95
N SER A 26 1.76 2.39 8.38
CA SER A 26 2.51 1.23 8.87
C SER A 26 4.02 1.44 8.79
N GLY A 27 4.52 2.03 7.69
CA GLY A 27 5.94 2.36 7.51
C GLY A 27 6.42 3.44 8.51
N LEU A 28 5.65 4.51 8.69
CA LEU A 28 5.95 5.54 9.69
C LEU A 28 5.98 4.97 11.11
N ALA A 29 4.95 4.19 11.47
CA ALA A 29 4.88 3.56 12.78
C ALA A 29 6.02 2.56 12.99
N ALA A 30 6.41 1.81 11.97
CA ALA A 30 7.55 0.89 12.01
C ALA A 30 8.89 1.63 12.18
N ARG A 31 9.09 2.76 11.50
CA ARG A 31 10.28 3.62 11.66
C ARG A 31 10.37 4.20 13.06
N ALA A 32 9.24 4.59 13.64
CA ALA A 32 9.15 5.17 14.98
C ALA A 32 9.10 4.13 16.11
N ASP A 33 9.26 2.82 15.79
CA ASP A 33 9.09 1.73 16.77
C ASP A 33 7.73 1.73 17.50
N ALA A 34 6.73 2.34 16.88
CA ALA A 34 5.38 2.54 17.39
C ALA A 34 4.33 1.68 16.66
N CYS A 35 4.75 0.69 15.87
CA CYS A 35 3.86 -0.18 15.12
C CYS A 35 3.02 -1.06 16.06
N ARG A 36 1.69 -0.85 16.07
CA ARG A 36 0.70 -1.56 16.88
C ARG A 36 -0.47 -2.01 16.02
N PRO A 37 -1.15 -3.12 16.35
CA PRO A 37 -2.38 -3.52 15.67
C PRO A 37 -3.40 -2.36 15.61
N PRO A 38 -4.10 -2.16 14.49
CA PRO A 38 -4.11 -2.98 13.27
C PRO A 38 -3.01 -2.64 12.25
N LEU A 39 -2.09 -1.72 12.53
CA LEU A 39 -1.01 -1.32 11.61
C LEU A 39 0.11 -2.37 11.56
N GLY A 40 0.76 -2.46 10.39
CA GLY A 40 1.92 -3.33 10.18
C GLY A 40 1.65 -4.64 9.43
N LEU A 41 2.74 -5.34 9.16
CA LEU A 41 2.74 -6.64 8.51
C LEU A 41 2.28 -7.73 9.48
N ARG A 42 1.27 -8.50 9.08
CA ARG A 42 0.89 -9.72 9.80
C ARG A 42 1.85 -10.86 9.44
N LEU A 43 2.77 -11.15 10.36
CA LEU A 43 3.70 -12.27 10.27
C LEU A 43 3.17 -13.43 11.13
N ARG A 44 2.89 -14.57 10.51
CA ARG A 44 2.41 -15.76 11.23
C ARG A 44 3.48 -16.22 12.23
N GLY A 45 3.07 -16.51 13.45
CA GLY A 45 3.96 -16.98 14.51
C GLY A 45 4.82 -15.90 15.18
N VAL A 46 4.58 -14.62 14.89
CA VAL A 46 5.27 -13.50 15.54
C VAL A 46 4.26 -12.73 16.38
N GLU A 47 4.49 -12.69 17.69
CA GLU A 47 3.63 -11.99 18.63
C GLU A 47 3.75 -10.47 18.47
N SER A 48 2.62 -9.77 18.43
CA SER A 48 2.61 -8.31 18.31
C SER A 48 3.29 -7.65 19.51
N GLY A 49 4.24 -6.75 19.27
CA GLY A 49 4.97 -6.04 20.33
C GLY A 49 6.24 -6.75 20.80
N SER A 50 6.50 -7.98 20.36
CA SER A 50 7.73 -8.70 20.67
C SER A 50 8.97 -8.00 20.05
N ARG A 51 10.17 -8.46 20.44
CA ARG A 51 11.42 -7.95 19.86
C ARG A 51 11.53 -8.33 18.37
N GLU A 52 11.10 -9.54 18.03
CA GLU A 52 11.01 -10.09 16.68
C GLU A 52 10.05 -9.25 15.84
N TRP A 53 8.88 -8.90 16.36
CA TRP A 53 7.92 -8.04 15.68
C TRP A 53 8.53 -6.70 15.30
N ARG A 54 9.19 -6.01 16.25
CA ARG A 54 9.85 -4.72 15.99
C ARG A 54 11.01 -4.86 15.01
N ARG A 55 11.82 -5.92 15.12
CA ARG A 55 12.93 -6.20 14.18
C ARG A 55 12.42 -6.39 12.76
N ALA A 56 11.36 -7.18 12.57
CA ALA A 56 10.77 -7.40 11.26
C ALA A 56 10.16 -6.12 10.66
N HIS A 57 9.48 -5.33 11.48
CA HIS A 57 8.92 -4.04 11.04
C HIS A 57 10.00 -3.02 10.70
N ARG A 58 11.09 -2.96 11.47
CA ARG A 58 12.24 -2.11 11.13
C ARG A 58 12.92 -2.52 9.81
N ALA A 59 12.96 -3.81 9.48
CA ALA A 59 13.47 -4.23 8.18
C ALA A 59 12.53 -3.85 7.02
N ALA A 60 11.22 -3.87 7.28
CA ALA A 60 10.20 -3.64 6.26
C ALA A 60 9.81 -2.16 6.08
N TRP A 61 10.09 -1.28 7.06
CA TRP A 61 9.56 0.08 7.08
C TRP A 61 9.84 0.91 5.82
N PRO A 62 11.03 0.85 5.18
CA PRO A 62 11.29 1.65 3.98
C PRO A 62 10.38 1.23 2.83
N ILE A 63 10.15 -0.08 2.70
CA ILE A 63 9.30 -0.64 1.63
C ILE A 63 7.84 -0.30 1.90
N LEU A 64 7.37 -0.44 3.15
CA LEU A 64 6.01 -0.04 3.52
C LEU A 64 5.77 1.46 3.27
N PHE A 65 6.72 2.31 3.67
CA PHE A 65 6.64 3.75 3.45
C PHE A 65 6.59 4.09 1.96
N CYS A 66 7.55 3.60 1.16
CA CYS A 66 7.60 3.86 -0.27
C CYS A 66 6.38 3.30 -1.01
N GLY A 67 5.95 2.09 -0.66
CA GLY A 67 4.74 1.48 -1.22
C GLY A 67 3.50 2.29 -0.89
N GLY A 68 3.43 2.85 0.32
CA GLY A 68 2.33 3.71 0.73
C GLY A 68 2.27 5.05 -0.01
N VAL A 69 3.41 5.72 -0.17
CA VAL A 69 3.51 6.95 -0.98
C VAL A 69 3.07 6.67 -2.42
N LEU A 70 3.59 5.59 -3.02
CA LEU A 70 3.34 5.25 -4.41
C LEU A 70 1.89 4.81 -4.67
N GLY A 71 1.30 4.00 -3.79
CA GLY A 71 -0.10 3.58 -3.86
C GLY A 71 -1.06 4.74 -3.69
N THR A 72 -0.80 5.63 -2.72
CA THR A 72 -1.60 6.84 -2.51
C THR A 72 -1.54 7.77 -3.72
N ALA A 73 -0.34 8.02 -4.26
CA ALA A 73 -0.15 8.84 -5.45
C ALA A 73 -0.85 8.24 -6.69
N HIS A 74 -0.76 6.93 -6.89
CA HIS A 74 -1.49 6.23 -7.96
C HIS A 74 -3.00 6.37 -7.82
N GLY A 75 -3.54 6.18 -6.61
CA GLY A 75 -4.97 6.31 -6.36
C GLY A 75 -5.47 7.74 -6.57
N ILE A 76 -4.72 8.76 -6.14
CA ILE A 76 -5.05 10.17 -6.41
C ILE A 76 -5.04 10.45 -7.93
N ALA A 77 -4.00 9.98 -8.64
CA ALA A 77 -3.93 10.15 -10.08
C ALA A 77 -5.13 9.48 -10.79
N LEU A 78 -5.49 8.25 -10.38
CA LEU A 78 -6.66 7.54 -10.89
C LEU A 78 -7.97 8.29 -10.61
N ALA A 79 -8.12 8.89 -9.43
CA ALA A 79 -9.29 9.70 -9.08
C ALA A 79 -9.40 10.99 -9.91
N ALA A 80 -8.28 11.54 -10.39
CA ALA A 80 -8.25 12.74 -11.22
C ALA A 80 -8.63 12.45 -12.70
N MET A 81 -8.36 11.25 -13.20
CA MET A 81 -8.56 10.88 -14.61
C MET A 81 -9.96 11.16 -15.18
N PRO A 82 -11.09 10.95 -14.45
CA PRO A 82 -12.42 11.30 -14.95
C PRO A 82 -12.63 12.78 -15.27
N PHE A 83 -11.78 13.67 -14.73
CA PHE A 83 -11.83 15.12 -14.93
C PHE A 83 -10.85 15.62 -16.00
N MET A 84 -10.06 14.72 -16.60
CA MET A 84 -8.98 15.06 -17.53
C MET A 84 -9.27 14.65 -18.98
N ASP A 85 -10.52 14.27 -19.30
CA ASP A 85 -10.91 13.70 -20.60
C ASP A 85 -9.97 12.59 -21.10
N ALA A 86 -9.40 11.83 -20.15
CA ALA A 86 -8.41 10.81 -20.45
C ALA A 86 -9.06 9.63 -21.22
N PRO A 87 -8.40 9.11 -22.28
CA PRO A 87 -8.85 7.88 -22.93
C PRO A 87 -8.94 6.73 -21.93
N ALA A 88 -9.97 5.89 -22.05
CA ALA A 88 -10.26 4.82 -21.08
C ALA A 88 -9.12 3.80 -20.87
N SER A 89 -8.18 3.69 -21.82
CA SER A 89 -6.97 2.89 -21.67
C SER A 89 -6.06 3.37 -20.53
N ILE A 90 -6.03 4.68 -20.27
CA ILE A 90 -5.18 5.28 -19.24
C ILE A 90 -5.59 4.86 -17.81
N PRO A 91 -6.85 5.06 -17.36
CA PRO A 91 -7.26 4.59 -16.04
C PRO A 91 -7.16 3.08 -15.91
N PHE A 92 -7.37 2.31 -16.99
CA PHE A 92 -7.15 0.86 -16.97
C PHE A 92 -5.70 0.48 -16.67
N VAL A 93 -4.74 1.08 -17.38
CA VAL A 93 -3.30 0.85 -17.13
C VAL A 93 -2.93 1.27 -15.72
N PHE A 94 -3.42 2.42 -15.24
CA PHE A 94 -3.17 2.91 -13.89
C PHE A 94 -3.70 1.98 -12.79
N VAL A 95 -4.90 1.43 -12.96
CA VAL A 95 -5.45 0.43 -12.04
C VAL A 95 -4.57 -0.81 -12.03
N LEU A 96 -4.24 -1.34 -13.20
CA LEU A 96 -3.47 -2.58 -13.31
C LEU A 96 -2.06 -2.40 -12.72
N SER A 97 -1.35 -1.33 -13.09
CA SER A 97 -0.02 -1.04 -12.56
C SER A 97 -0.06 -0.74 -11.08
N GLY A 98 -1.05 0.04 -10.62
CA GLY A 98 -1.23 0.39 -9.21
C GLY A 98 -1.40 -0.86 -8.34
N VAL A 99 -2.29 -1.78 -8.74
CA VAL A 99 -2.51 -3.05 -8.03
C VAL A 99 -1.24 -3.90 -8.02
N ILE A 100 -0.56 -4.05 -9.16
CA ILE A 100 0.68 -4.85 -9.25
C ILE A 100 1.75 -4.29 -8.30
N VAL A 101 1.96 -2.97 -8.33
CA VAL A 101 2.95 -2.30 -7.50
C VAL A 101 2.61 -2.43 -6.03
N GLU A 102 1.36 -2.18 -5.64
CA GLU A 102 0.93 -2.21 -4.24
C GLU A 102 1.06 -3.63 -3.64
N VAL A 103 0.61 -4.65 -4.39
CA VAL A 103 0.79 -6.05 -4.01
C VAL A 103 2.28 -6.42 -3.97
N GLY A 104 3.06 -6.00 -4.96
CA GLY A 104 4.50 -6.26 -5.02
C GLY A 104 5.24 -5.69 -3.81
N MET A 105 4.97 -4.42 -3.46
CA MET A 105 5.57 -3.76 -2.31
C MET A 105 5.16 -4.43 -0.99
N TRP A 106 3.90 -4.86 -0.85
CA TRP A 106 3.47 -5.65 0.31
C TRP A 106 4.23 -6.97 0.43
N LEU A 107 4.39 -7.71 -0.68
CA LEU A 107 5.12 -8.98 -0.69
C LEU A 107 6.60 -8.78 -0.37
N VAL A 108 7.24 -7.76 -0.92
CA VAL A 108 8.65 -7.42 -0.67
C VAL A 108 8.85 -6.99 0.78
N ALA A 109 7.96 -6.16 1.34
CA ALA A 109 7.98 -5.77 2.74
C ALA A 109 7.83 -7.00 3.67
N ARG A 110 6.89 -7.90 3.35
CA ARG A 110 6.71 -9.15 4.09
C ARG A 110 7.92 -10.08 3.97
N GLY A 111 8.57 -10.12 2.82
CA GLY A 111 9.82 -10.85 2.58
C GLY A 111 10.95 -10.32 3.44
N ALA A 112 11.17 -9.00 3.43
CA ALA A 112 12.17 -8.33 4.26
C ALA A 112 11.94 -8.59 5.76
N GLY A 113 10.68 -8.48 6.21
CA GLY A 113 10.30 -8.77 7.59
C GLY A 113 10.63 -10.20 8.00
N LYS A 114 10.31 -11.20 7.16
CA LYS A 114 10.66 -12.61 7.42
C LYS A 114 12.16 -12.86 7.38
N ALA A 115 12.88 -12.26 6.44
CA ALA A 115 14.33 -12.42 6.32
C ALA A 115 15.06 -11.90 7.56
N ALA A 116 14.57 -10.82 8.17
CA ALA A 116 15.12 -10.29 9.41
C ALA A 116 14.86 -11.15 10.66
N LEU A 117 14.05 -12.21 10.56
CA LEU A 117 13.77 -13.15 11.64
C LEU A 117 14.59 -14.45 11.54
N ARG A 118 15.31 -14.64 10.42
CA ARG A 118 16.31 -15.70 10.27
C ARG A 118 17.63 -15.24 10.90
#